data_AF-A0A2T9ZJY4-F1
#
_entry.id   AF-A0A2T9ZJY4-F1
#
_cell.length_a   1.000
_cell.length_b   1.000
_cell.length_c   1.000
_cell.angle_alpha   90.00
_cell.angle_beta   90.00
_cell.angle_gamma   90.00
#
_symmetry.space_group_name_H-M   'P 1'
#
loop_
_entity.id
_entity.type
_entity.pdbx_description
1 polymer ?
#
loop_
_entity_poly.entity_id
_entity_poly.type
_entity_poly.pdbx_seq_one_letter_code
_entity_poly.pdbx_strand_id
1 'polypeptide(L)'
;MNDSLLRYNSGICLNYYFASLIVASSNAMMLYFGIESLVSKGKHNDVPVLSTSIAVVYLLCSIISGISVLLGVYGFLNSKKRKTMFMLCYIGTFISGLFHFSIGVYLWSKSLYIGSNYNYVWKNKMDDFSRSLFQSIGGCCGYLNSTDFVSLITPSCKNVSTGSAIGCIGPLYERLSKYFEPLK
;
A
#
# COMPACT_ATOMS: atom_id res chain seq x y z
N MET A 1 9.35 41.34 22.71
CA MET A 1 8.52 40.19 22.25
C MET A 1 8.47 40.04 20.72
N ASN A 2 9.29 40.77 19.93
CA ASN A 2 9.23 40.76 18.45
C ASN A 2 10.36 39.99 17.74
N ASP A 3 11.43 39.59 18.44
CA ASP A 3 12.58 38.93 17.79
C ASP A 3 12.34 37.46 17.43
N SER A 4 11.41 36.79 18.12
CA SER A 4 11.04 35.40 17.84
C SER A 4 10.26 35.23 16.53
N LEU A 5 9.43 36.22 16.18
CA LEU A 5 8.62 36.21 14.96
C LEU A 5 9.45 36.56 13.70
N LEU A 6 10.40 37.49 13.81
CA LEU A 6 11.32 37.85 12.71
C LEU A 6 12.30 36.73 12.35
N ARG A 7 12.71 35.87 13.30
CA ARG A 7 13.49 34.64 13.00
C ARG A 7 12.67 33.56 12.30
N TYR A 8 11.35 33.61 12.40
CA TYR A 8 10.44 32.64 11.80
C TYR A 8 10.20 32.90 10.31
N ASN A 9 10.39 34.14 9.84
CA ASN A 9 10.20 34.55 8.45
C ASN A 9 11.43 34.33 7.55
N SER A 10 12.30 33.37 7.90
CA SER A 10 13.37 32.93 7.01
C SER A 10 12.85 31.78 6.15
N GLY A 11 13.16 31.78 4.84
CA GLY A 11 12.73 30.70 3.93
C GLY A 11 13.11 29.30 4.42
N ILE A 12 14.15 29.19 5.26
CA ILE A 12 14.59 27.96 5.92
C ILE A 12 13.54 27.43 6.91
N CYS A 13 12.92 28.30 7.72
CA CYS A 13 11.87 27.89 8.67
C CYS A 13 10.59 27.46 7.96
N LEU A 14 10.21 28.19 6.90
CA LEU A 14 9.03 27.87 6.09
C LEU A 14 9.20 26.50 5.39
N ASN A 15 10.35 26.27 4.76
CA ASN A 15 10.66 24.99 4.12
C ASN A 15 10.65 23.83 5.11
N TYR A 16 11.20 24.03 6.31
CA TYR A 16 11.18 23.02 7.36
C TYR A 16 9.75 22.68 7.80
N TYR A 17 8.88 23.68 7.96
CA TYR A 17 7.50 23.48 8.34
C TYR A 17 6.73 22.66 7.28
N PHE A 18 6.85 23.01 6.00
CA PHE A 18 6.25 22.25 4.91
C PHE A 18 6.79 20.83 4.82
N ALA A 19 8.11 20.64 4.91
CA ALA A 19 8.72 19.32 4.91
C ALA A 19 8.20 18.46 6.08
N SER A 20 8.07 19.04 7.27
CA SER A 20 7.57 18.34 8.45
C SER A 20 6.09 17.95 8.31
N LEU A 21 5.26 18.80 7.70
CA LEU A 21 3.87 18.47 7.39
C LEU A 21 3.76 17.30 6.41
N ILE A 22 4.56 17.30 5.34
CA ILE A 22 4.59 16.23 4.33
C ILE A 22 4.99 14.90 4.98
N VAL A 23 6.03 14.92 5.82
CA VAL A 23 6.49 13.71 6.53
C VAL A 23 5.43 13.25 7.53
N ALA A 24 4.77 14.16 8.24
CA ALA A 24 3.69 13.82 9.17
C ALA A 24 2.47 13.21 8.47
N SER A 25 2.04 13.75 7.33
CA SER A 25 0.94 13.20 6.55
C SER A 25 1.28 11.83 5.96
N SER A 26 2.50 11.67 5.45
CA SER A 26 3.01 10.38 4.97
C SER A 26 3.02 9.34 6.09
N ASN A 27 3.49 9.72 7.28
CA ASN A 27 3.49 8.86 8.45
C ASN A 27 2.07 8.40 8.85
N ALA A 28 1.10 9.31 8.89
CA ALA A 28 -0.29 8.97 9.19
C ALA A 28 -0.84 7.93 8.19
N MET A 29 -0.53 8.09 6.91
CA MET A 29 -0.95 7.16 5.86
C MET A 29 -0.28 5.79 6.01
N MET A 30 1.01 5.75 6.34
CA MET A 30 1.73 4.50 6.62
C MET A 30 1.19 3.76 7.84
N LEU A 31 0.87 4.50 8.91
CA LEU A 31 0.26 3.94 10.11
C LEU A 31 -1.10 3.32 9.78
N TYR A 32 -1.93 4.04 9.03
CA TYR A 32 -3.23 3.56 8.58
C TYR A 32 -3.11 2.26 7.77
N PHE A 33 -2.28 2.23 6.72
CA PHE A 33 -2.08 1.02 5.92
C PHE A 33 -1.47 -0.14 6.72
N GLY A 34 -0.54 0.15 7.63
CA GLY A 34 0.05 -0.87 8.51
C GLY A 34 -0.99 -1.52 9.42
N ILE A 35 -1.88 -0.71 10.03
CA ILE A 35 -2.96 -1.19 10.89
C ILE A 35 -4.00 -1.96 10.06
N GLU A 36 -4.48 -1.38 8.96
CA GLU A 36 -5.46 -2.02 8.07
C GLU A 36 -4.95 -3.37 7.56
N SER A 37 -3.66 -3.47 7.24
CA SER A 37 -3.05 -4.73 6.80
C SER A 37 -3.00 -5.79 7.91
N LEU A 38 -2.91 -5.41 9.19
CA LEU A 38 -2.97 -6.34 10.31
C LEU A 38 -4.40 -6.72 10.67
N VAL A 39 -5.35 -5.79 10.58
CA VAL A 39 -6.77 -6.04 10.86
C VAL A 39 -7.41 -6.89 9.75
N SER A 40 -7.12 -6.56 8.49
CA SER A 40 -7.65 -7.28 7.32
C SER A 40 -7.10 -8.69 7.17
N LYS A 41 -6.01 -9.00 7.87
CA LYS A 41 -5.44 -10.35 7.95
C LYS A 41 -6.45 -11.40 8.43
N GLY A 42 -7.45 -11.00 9.22
CA GLY A 42 -8.53 -11.90 9.66
C GLY A 42 -9.68 -12.08 8.66
N LYS A 43 -9.82 -11.20 7.66
CA LYS A 43 -10.93 -11.20 6.69
C LYS A 43 -10.56 -11.74 5.31
N HIS A 44 -9.30 -11.64 4.91
CA HIS A 44 -8.81 -12.07 3.61
C HIS A 44 -7.46 -12.77 3.73
N ASN A 45 -7.45 -13.99 4.28
CA ASN A 45 -6.24 -14.80 4.51
C ASN A 45 -5.42 -15.12 3.24
N ASP A 46 -5.97 -14.85 2.05
CA ASP A 46 -5.47 -15.41 0.80
C ASP A 46 -5.06 -14.39 -0.26
N VAL A 47 -5.02 -13.09 0.08
CA VAL A 47 -4.47 -12.08 -0.84
C VAL A 47 -2.93 -12.07 -0.69
N PRO A 48 -2.16 -12.50 -1.72
CA PRO A 48 -0.71 -12.72 -1.62
C PRO A 48 0.11 -11.42 -1.51
N VAL A 49 -0.54 -10.25 -1.61
CA VAL A 49 0.11 -8.95 -1.70
C VAL A 49 0.29 -8.28 -0.32
N LEU A 50 -0.53 -8.64 0.67
CA LEU A 50 -0.44 -8.12 2.04
C LEU A 50 0.20 -9.17 2.96
N SER A 51 1.52 -9.37 2.82
CA SER A 51 2.25 -10.21 3.77
C SER A 51 2.38 -9.50 5.12
N THR A 52 2.36 -10.26 6.22
CA THR A 52 2.59 -9.72 7.58
C THR A 52 3.86 -8.89 7.67
N SER A 53 4.89 -9.29 6.94
CA SER A 53 6.19 -8.63 6.94
C SER A 53 6.09 -7.20 6.41
N ILE A 54 5.28 -6.97 5.37
CA ILE A 54 5.07 -5.63 4.81
C ILE A 54 4.35 -4.73 5.84
N ALA A 55 3.32 -5.27 6.51
CA ALA A 55 2.60 -4.54 7.56
C ALA A 55 3.55 -4.12 8.71
N VAL A 56 4.39 -5.05 9.18
CA VAL A 56 5.38 -4.79 10.24
C VAL A 56 6.38 -3.72 9.81
N VAL A 57 6.89 -3.77 8.57
CA VAL A 57 7.81 -2.75 8.06
C VAL A 57 7.14 -1.38 7.97
N TYR A 58 5.88 -1.29 7.50
CA TYR A 58 5.13 -0.03 7.49
C TYR A 58 4.99 0.57 8.89
N LEU A 59 4.66 -0.24 9.89
CA LEU A 59 4.52 0.20 11.28
C LEU A 59 5.86 0.65 11.88
N LEU A 60 6.94 -0.11 11.66
CA LEU A 60 8.28 0.27 12.14
C LEU A 60 8.74 1.59 11.51
N CYS A 61 8.57 1.75 10.20
CA CYS A 61 8.92 2.99 9.53
C CYS A 61 8.03 4.16 9.98
N SER A 62 6.75 3.90 10.26
CA SER A 62 5.83 4.90 10.84
C SER A 62 6.30 5.36 12.22
N ILE A 63 6.73 4.43 13.09
CA ILE A 63 7.26 4.79 14.42
C ILE A 63 8.55 5.62 14.28
N ILE A 64 9.49 5.18 13.43
CA ILE A 64 10.77 5.88 13.23
C ILE A 64 10.55 7.29 12.67
N SER A 65 9.72 7.43 11.63
CA SER A 65 9.39 8.72 11.04
C SER A 65 8.61 9.61 12.00
N GLY A 66 7.69 9.04 12.80
CA GLY A 66 6.97 9.75 13.86
C GLY A 66 7.90 10.32 14.93
N ILE A 67 8.83 9.51 15.45
CA ILE A 67 9.85 9.97 16.40
C ILE A 67 10.71 11.05 15.76
N SER A 68 11.08 10.91 14.49
CA SER A 68 11.88 11.90 13.77
C SER A 68 11.19 13.26 13.68
N VAL A 69 9.89 13.28 13.36
CA VAL A 69 9.08 14.51 13.34
C VAL A 69 8.99 15.13 14.74
N LEU A 70 8.75 14.32 15.78
CA LEU A 70 8.70 14.81 17.17
C LEU A 70 10.03 15.43 17.62
N LEU A 71 11.16 14.80 17.28
CA LEU A 71 12.49 15.35 17.55
C LEU A 71 12.72 16.65 16.79
N GLY A 72 12.24 16.73 15.55
CA GLY A 72 12.27 17.96 14.75
C GLY A 72 11.50 19.10 15.41
N VAL A 73 10.25 18.86 15.82
CA VAL A 73 9.40 19.84 16.52
C VAL A 73 10.03 20.24 17.85
N TYR A 74 10.56 19.29 18.63
CA TYR A 74 11.25 19.58 19.88
C TYR A 74 12.52 20.41 19.66
N GLY A 75 13.30 20.09 18.63
CA GLY A 75 14.48 20.85 18.21
C GLY A 75 14.15 22.25 17.72
N PHE A 76 12.97 22.42 17.12
CA PHE A 76 12.44 23.70 16.70
C PHE A 76 12.11 24.59 17.91
N LEU A 77 11.48 24.03 18.95
CA LEU A 77 11.14 24.75 20.18
C LEU A 77 12.39 25.08 21.04
N ASN A 78 13.40 24.20 21.04
CA ASN A 78 14.59 24.34 21.87
C ASN A 78 15.84 24.80 21.11
N SER A 79 16.07 26.12 21.09
CA SER A 79 17.20 26.74 20.38
C SER A 79 18.59 26.19 20.73
N LYS A 80 18.81 25.69 21.96
CA LYS A 80 20.13 25.22 22.42
C LYS A 80 20.55 23.89 21.81
N LYS A 81 19.60 23.00 21.49
CA LYS A 81 19.85 21.67 20.92
C LYS A 81 19.43 21.55 19.44
N ARG A 82 19.06 22.69 18.84
CA ARG A 82 18.49 22.81 17.49
C ARG A 82 19.27 22.04 16.42
N LYS A 83 20.59 22.25 16.33
CA LYS A 83 21.44 21.62 15.30
C LYS A 83 21.45 20.09 15.40
N THR A 84 21.66 19.56 16.60
CA THR A 84 21.69 18.10 16.84
C THR A 84 20.34 17.45 16.56
N MET A 85 19.25 18.07 17.01
CA MET A 85 17.89 17.54 16.81
C MET A 85 17.47 17.58 15.33
N PHE A 86 17.85 18.61 14.58
CA PHE A 86 17.61 18.64 13.14
C PHE A 86 18.41 17.59 12.38
N MET A 87 19.66 17.35 12.76
CA MET A 87 20.46 16.26 12.16
C MET A 87 19.79 14.89 12.39
N LEU A 88 19.32 14.61 13.60
CA LEU A 88 18.60 13.37 13.92
C LEU A 88 17.28 13.25 13.14
N CYS A 89 16.50 14.33 13.05
CA CYS A 89 15.29 14.39 12.24
C CYS A 89 15.57 14.08 10.76
N TYR A 90 16.63 14.66 10.20
CA TYR A 90 17.01 14.48 8.81
C TYR A 90 17.44 13.04 8.53
N ILE A 91 18.31 12.47 9.37
CA ILE A 91 18.77 11.08 9.24
C ILE A 91 17.59 10.10 9.34
N GLY A 92 16.71 10.28 10.33
CA GLY A 92 15.56 9.40 10.51
C GLY A 92 14.56 9.47 9.35
N THR A 93 14.33 10.68 8.81
CA THR A 93 13.48 10.88 7.63
C THR A 93 14.09 10.24 6.38
N PHE A 94 15.40 10.40 6.18
CA PHE A 94 16.12 9.81 5.05
C PHE A 94 16.07 8.28 5.07
N ILE A 95 16.33 7.66 6.23
CA ILE A 95 16.24 6.21 6.42
C ILE A 95 14.82 5.71 6.14
N SER A 96 13.80 6.38 6.69
CA SER A 96 12.39 6.04 6.43
C SER A 96 12.04 6.15 4.95
N GLY A 97 12.56 7.16 4.25
CA GLY A 97 12.36 7.34 2.82
C GLY A 97 12.94 6.19 1.98
N LEU A 98 14.15 5.72 2.32
CA LEU A 98 14.78 4.57 1.65
C LEU A 98 13.94 3.30 1.80
N PHE A 99 13.47 2.99 3.01
CA PHE A 99 12.59 1.83 3.22
C PHE A 99 11.29 1.94 2.43
N HIS A 100 10.67 3.12 2.42
CA HIS A 100 9.46 3.35 1.66
C HIS A 100 9.67 3.11 0.16
N PHE A 101 10.78 3.62 -0.38
CA PHE A 101 11.15 3.39 -1.77
C PHE A 101 11.38 1.90 -2.06
N SER A 102 12.10 1.18 -1.18
CA SER A 102 12.32 -0.27 -1.33
C SER A 102 11.02 -1.06 -1.33
N ILE A 103 10.05 -0.71 -0.47
CA ILE A 103 8.72 -1.34 -0.46
C ILE A 103 7.97 -1.04 -1.76
N GLY A 104 8.00 0.21 -2.22
CA GLY A 104 7.39 0.60 -3.49
C GLY A 104 7.93 -0.22 -4.66
N VAL A 105 9.26 -0.35 -4.77
CA VAL A 105 9.91 -1.18 -5.80
C VAL A 105 9.54 -2.66 -5.66
N TYR A 106 9.46 -3.17 -4.43
CA TYR A 106 9.05 -4.55 -4.18
C TYR A 106 7.62 -4.82 -4.63
N LEU A 107 6.67 -3.96 -4.23
CA LEU A 107 5.27 -4.06 -4.61
C LEU A 107 5.09 -3.93 -6.13
N TRP A 108 5.79 -2.98 -6.74
CA TRP A 108 5.80 -2.82 -8.19
C TRP A 108 6.33 -4.08 -8.89
N SER A 109 7.43 -4.65 -8.42
CA SER A 109 7.96 -5.91 -8.97
C SER A 109 6.94 -7.05 -8.85
N LYS A 110 6.22 -7.15 -7.73
CA LYS A 110 5.15 -8.15 -7.56
C LYS A 110 3.96 -7.91 -8.50
N SER A 111 3.65 -6.66 -8.82
CA SER A 111 2.59 -6.30 -9.76
C SER A 111 2.88 -6.79 -11.18
N LEU A 112 4.15 -6.81 -11.62
CA LEU A 112 4.54 -7.34 -12.93
C LEU A 112 4.26 -8.84 -13.07
N TYR A 113 4.31 -9.59 -11.96
CA TYR A 113 4.01 -11.02 -11.92
C TYR A 113 2.59 -11.34 -11.44
N ILE A 114 1.68 -10.35 -11.46
CA ILE A 114 0.33 -10.56 -10.95
C ILE A 114 -0.40 -11.66 -11.70
N GLY A 115 -0.18 -11.82 -13.01
CA GLY A 115 -0.80 -12.87 -13.81
C GLY A 115 -0.44 -14.30 -13.39
N SER A 116 0.84 -14.56 -13.11
CA SER A 116 1.28 -15.90 -12.70
C SER A 116 0.93 -16.20 -11.25
N ASN A 117 1.04 -15.21 -10.36
CA ASN A 117 0.64 -15.36 -8.95
C ASN A 117 -0.88 -15.48 -8.80
N TYR A 118 -1.65 -14.74 -9.58
CA TYR A 118 -3.10 -14.75 -9.50
C TYR A 118 -3.65 -16.13 -9.89
N ASN A 119 -3.07 -16.81 -10.86
CA ASN A 119 -3.39 -18.20 -11.17
C ASN A 119 -3.21 -19.12 -9.96
N TYR A 120 -2.04 -19.05 -9.32
CA TYR A 120 -1.75 -19.88 -8.15
C TYR A 120 -2.71 -19.60 -7.00
N VAL A 121 -3.02 -18.33 -6.74
CA VAL A 121 -3.95 -17.90 -5.67
C VAL A 121 -5.38 -18.32 -5.99
N TRP A 122 -5.82 -18.13 -7.23
CA TRP A 122 -7.14 -18.54 -7.68
C TRP A 122 -7.37 -20.05 -7.48
N LYS A 123 -6.37 -20.87 -7.83
CA LYS A 123 -6.47 -22.33 -7.78
C LYS A 123 -6.37 -22.88 -6.37
N ASN A 124 -5.42 -22.37 -5.58
CA ASN A 124 -5.00 -23.02 -4.34
C ASN A 124 -5.41 -22.27 -3.07
N LYS A 125 -5.77 -20.99 -3.16
CA LYS A 125 -5.96 -20.13 -2.00
C LYS A 125 -7.35 -19.51 -1.92
N MET A 126 -7.96 -19.13 -3.04
CA MET A 126 -9.29 -18.54 -3.00
C MET A 126 -10.36 -19.58 -2.65
N ASP A 127 -11.11 -19.27 -1.61
CA ASP A 127 -12.33 -19.99 -1.25
C ASP A 127 -13.44 -19.75 -2.28
N ASP A 128 -14.50 -20.56 -2.19
CA ASP A 128 -15.59 -20.54 -3.16
C ASP A 128 -16.34 -19.20 -3.15
N PHE A 129 -16.46 -18.56 -1.99
CA PHE A 129 -17.12 -17.26 -1.86
C PHE A 129 -16.30 -16.14 -2.52
N SER A 130 -14.99 -16.08 -2.28
CA SER A 130 -14.12 -15.11 -2.95
C SER A 130 -14.18 -15.27 -4.46
N ARG A 131 -14.10 -16.50 -4.99
CA ARG A 131 -14.21 -16.75 -6.43
C ARG A 131 -15.56 -16.33 -6.99
N SER A 132 -16.65 -16.57 -6.27
CA SER A 132 -17.99 -16.13 -6.69
C SER A 132 -18.14 -14.62 -6.77
N LEU A 133 -17.56 -13.89 -5.81
CA LEU A 133 -17.53 -12.44 -5.84
C LEU A 133 -16.79 -11.93 -7.09
N PHE A 134 -15.61 -12.48 -7.39
CA PHE A 134 -14.85 -12.11 -8.60
C PHE A 134 -15.60 -12.45 -9.88
N GLN A 135 -16.22 -13.64 -9.96
CA GLN A 135 -17.01 -14.06 -11.11
C GLN A 135 -18.25 -13.19 -11.34
N SER A 136 -18.93 -12.81 -10.26
CA SER A 136 -20.09 -11.92 -10.30
C SER A 136 -19.70 -10.50 -10.73
N ILE A 137 -18.63 -9.94 -10.16
CA ILE A 137 -18.15 -8.58 -10.51
C ILE A 137 -17.57 -8.52 -11.93
N GLY A 138 -16.88 -9.60 -12.34
CA GLY A 138 -16.21 -9.69 -13.63
C GLY A 138 -17.10 -10.17 -14.78
N GLY A 139 -18.30 -10.68 -14.49
CA GLY A 139 -19.18 -11.29 -15.50
C GLY A 139 -18.51 -12.46 -16.22
N CYS A 140 -17.69 -13.23 -15.51
CA CYS A 140 -16.79 -14.25 -16.06
C CYS A 140 -16.89 -15.55 -15.26
N CYS A 141 -16.43 -16.67 -15.83
CA CYS A 141 -16.42 -17.96 -15.14
C CYS A 141 -15.03 -18.60 -15.24
N GLY A 142 -14.58 -19.21 -14.15
CA GLY A 142 -13.27 -19.85 -14.07
C GLY A 142 -12.08 -18.90 -14.33
N TYR A 143 -10.87 -19.45 -14.34
CA TYR A 143 -9.64 -18.67 -14.45
C TYR A 143 -9.28 -18.30 -15.90
N LEU A 144 -8.76 -19.29 -16.66
CA LEU A 144 -8.43 -19.17 -18.09
C LEU A 144 -9.63 -19.54 -18.96
N ASN A 145 -10.33 -20.61 -18.57
CA ASN A 145 -11.52 -21.13 -19.24
C ASN A 145 -12.70 -21.13 -18.27
N SER A 146 -13.92 -21.14 -18.80
CA SER A 146 -15.18 -21.17 -18.05
C SER A 146 -15.29 -22.27 -17.00
N THR A 147 -14.55 -23.36 -17.18
CA THR A 147 -14.54 -24.55 -16.32
C THR A 147 -13.34 -24.61 -15.35
N ASP A 148 -12.35 -23.73 -15.47
CA ASP A 148 -11.10 -23.81 -14.70
C ASP A 148 -11.30 -23.25 -13.28
N PHE A 149 -11.41 -24.13 -12.27
CA PHE A 149 -11.59 -23.80 -10.85
C PHE A 149 -12.76 -22.82 -10.61
N VAL A 150 -13.89 -23.07 -11.29
CA VAL A 150 -15.11 -22.27 -11.17
C VAL A 150 -15.67 -22.32 -9.75
N SER A 151 -16.41 -21.27 -9.35
CA SER A 151 -17.12 -21.31 -8.10
C SER A 151 -18.48 -21.97 -8.29
N LEU A 152 -18.83 -22.91 -7.41
CA LEU A 152 -20.08 -23.64 -7.49
C LEU A 152 -21.26 -22.84 -6.94
N ILE A 153 -21.00 -21.81 -6.14
CA ILE A 153 -22.07 -20.95 -5.60
C ILE A 153 -22.48 -19.84 -6.58
N THR A 154 -21.66 -19.50 -7.58
CA THR A 154 -21.99 -18.47 -8.58
C THR A 154 -23.17 -18.94 -9.46
N PRO A 155 -24.37 -18.33 -9.36
CA PRO A 155 -25.54 -18.79 -10.12
C PRO A 155 -25.31 -18.72 -11.62
N SER A 156 -24.63 -17.65 -12.07
CA SER A 156 -24.29 -17.40 -13.48
C SER A 156 -23.33 -18.42 -14.08
N CYS A 157 -22.59 -19.16 -13.25
CA CYS A 157 -21.61 -20.16 -13.70
C CYS A 157 -22.07 -21.61 -13.48
N LYS A 158 -23.17 -21.86 -12.75
CA LYS A 158 -23.71 -23.22 -12.50
C LYS A 158 -24.19 -23.94 -13.75
N ASN A 159 -24.75 -23.21 -14.71
CA ASN A 159 -25.44 -23.78 -15.88
C ASN A 159 -24.71 -23.50 -17.21
N VAL A 160 -23.48 -22.97 -17.15
CA VAL A 160 -22.74 -22.65 -18.37
C VAL A 160 -22.18 -23.94 -18.95
N SER A 161 -22.94 -24.55 -19.85
CA SER A 161 -22.46 -25.52 -20.82
C SER A 161 -21.41 -24.87 -21.72
N THR A 162 -20.15 -24.99 -21.32
CA THR A 162 -18.95 -25.24 -22.16
C THR A 162 -18.65 -24.38 -23.41
N GLY A 163 -19.31 -23.24 -23.69
CA GLY A 163 -19.06 -22.50 -24.95
C GLY A 163 -18.90 -20.98 -24.92
N SER A 164 -19.54 -20.25 -23.99
CA SER A 164 -19.73 -18.79 -24.17
C SER A 164 -19.20 -17.89 -23.07
N ALA A 165 -18.76 -18.44 -21.93
CA ALA A 165 -18.20 -17.62 -20.85
C ALA A 165 -16.66 -17.52 -20.98
N ILE A 166 -16.16 -16.29 -20.95
CA ILE A 166 -14.73 -15.97 -20.98
C ILE A 166 -14.14 -16.20 -19.57
N GLY A 167 -12.90 -16.67 -19.52
CA GLY A 167 -12.14 -16.80 -18.26
C GLY A 167 -11.92 -15.44 -17.58
N CYS A 168 -11.96 -15.42 -16.24
CA CYS A 168 -11.85 -14.18 -15.46
C CYS A 168 -10.52 -13.44 -15.59
N ILE A 169 -9.47 -14.09 -16.13
CA ILE A 169 -8.18 -13.45 -16.33
C ILE A 169 -8.22 -12.30 -17.35
N GLY A 170 -9.04 -12.40 -18.41
CA GLY A 170 -9.14 -11.38 -19.45
C GLY A 170 -9.73 -10.06 -18.92
N PRO A 171 -10.95 -10.06 -18.35
CA PRO A 171 -11.55 -8.87 -17.73
C PRO A 171 -10.70 -8.30 -16.60
N LEU A 172 -9.98 -9.16 -15.85
CA LEU A 172 -9.03 -8.70 -14.84
C LEU A 172 -7.88 -7.92 -15.46
N TYR A 173 -7.26 -8.42 -16.52
CA TYR A 173 -6.18 -7.71 -17.22
C TYR A 173 -6.65 -6.38 -17.81
N GLU A 174 -7.84 -6.33 -18.41
CA GLU A 174 -8.40 -5.08 -18.94
C GLU A 174 -8.67 -4.06 -17.83
N ARG A 175 -9.14 -4.52 -16.67
CA ARG A 175 -9.36 -3.64 -15.51
C ARG A 175 -8.03 -3.17 -14.94
N LEU A 176 -7.05 -4.05 -14.79
CA LEU A 176 -5.72 -3.71 -14.30
C LEU A 176 -4.99 -2.75 -15.26
N SER A 177 -5.07 -2.97 -16.58
CA SER A 177 -4.40 -2.11 -17.56
C SER A 177 -4.88 -0.66 -17.48
N LYS A 178 -6.19 -0.42 -17.29
CA LYS A 178 -6.76 0.92 -17.06
C LYS A 178 -6.20 1.60 -15.81
N TYR A 179 -5.93 0.83 -14.74
CA TYR A 179 -5.32 1.38 -13.52
C TYR A 179 -3.82 1.70 -13.68
N PHE A 180 -3.11 0.99 -14.56
CA PHE A 180 -1.69 1.20 -14.81
C PHE A 180 -1.39 2.15 -15.99
N GLU A 181 -2.41 2.54 -16.75
CA GLU A 181 -2.27 3.50 -17.86
C GLU A 181 -1.68 4.87 -17.46
N PRO A 182 -2.00 5.47 -16.29
CA PRO A 182 -1.37 6.72 -15.86
C PRO A 182 0.08 6.57 -15.37
N LEU A 183 0.62 5.34 -15.33
CA LEU A 183 1.99 5.03 -14.90
C LEU A 183 2.92 4.68 -16.08
N LYS A 184 2.41 4.71 -17.33
CA LYS A 184 3.18 4.58 -18.57
C LYS A 184 3.47 5.95 -19.16
#